data_AF-A0A9E6F7T6-F1
#
_entry.id   AF-A0A9E6F7T6-F1
#
_cell.length_a   1.000
_cell.length_b   1.000
_cell.length_c   1.000
_cell.angle_alpha   90.00
_cell.angle_beta   90.00
_cell.angle_gamma   90.00
#
_symmetry.space_group_name_H-M   'P 1'
#
loop_
_entity.id
_entity.type
_entity.pdbx_description
1 polymer ?
#
loop_
_entity_poly.entity_id
_entity_poly.type
_entity_poly.pdbx_seq_one_letter_code
_entity_poly.pdbx_strand_id
1 'polypeptide(L)'
;MNRIPVILDVDTGLDDALALLLVSDLAQLQLMGLACVNGNASVEDTYRNTRFIAKLLNIKVPVSKGAAYPMINKILHAKEAHGSFGLGNLKVEMDAEKHILPASQMYIKLLTETTEPITIIATGPLTNLAHLIVNHPELKPKIKMISFMGGSTTQGNVTPYAEFNAHGDPEALSVVLKSGIALMMAGLNITNDLRIKPEAVTKMVKDPSDTQKIFIDFIDFYANSAFYRHENRGAALHDSTAVAAVAFPEAFEKSMKSITVDVSKDARRGETREEGDSNNVLVLTSVDLKFMVKLTVESIHHLRRTE
;
A
#
# COMPACT_ATOMS: atom_id res chain seq x y z
N MET A 1 -5.01 24.65 -5.92
CA MET A 1 -5.49 23.82 -4.80
C MET A 1 -4.26 23.39 -4.00
N ASN A 2 -4.30 23.45 -2.68
CA ASN A 2 -3.20 22.92 -1.86
C ASN A 2 -3.18 21.39 -1.99
N ARG A 3 -2.00 20.84 -2.25
CA ARG A 3 -1.81 19.38 -2.36
C ARG A 3 -1.85 18.76 -0.96
N ILE A 4 -2.32 17.53 -0.85
CA ILE A 4 -2.34 16.76 0.39
C ILE A 4 -0.92 16.22 0.64
N PRO A 5 -0.22 16.63 1.70
CA PRO A 5 1.08 16.04 2.03
C PRO A 5 0.89 14.59 2.45
N VAL A 6 1.63 13.68 1.80
CA VAL A 6 1.55 12.24 2.06
C VAL A 6 2.90 11.59 2.29
N ILE A 7 2.94 10.62 3.19
CA ILE A 7 4.02 9.62 3.28
C ILE A 7 3.41 8.28 2.85
N LEU A 8 4.12 7.52 2.02
CA LEU A 8 3.73 6.15 1.67
C LEU A 8 4.58 5.15 2.47
N ASP A 9 3.93 4.21 3.15
CA ASP A 9 4.55 3.07 3.84
C ASP A 9 4.23 1.79 3.03
N VAL A 10 5.23 1.20 2.40
CA VAL A 10 5.07 0.20 1.34
C VAL A 10 5.91 -1.05 1.62
N ASP A 11 5.45 -2.20 1.17
CA ASP A 11 6.20 -3.45 1.12
C ASP A 11 6.43 -3.87 -0.34
N THR A 12 6.87 -2.90 -1.16
CA THR A 12 6.76 -2.91 -2.63
C THR A 12 6.76 -4.28 -3.32
N GLY A 13 5.52 -4.74 -3.54
CA GLY A 13 5.08 -5.70 -4.53
C GLY A 13 4.62 -5.05 -5.84
N LEU A 14 3.74 -5.74 -6.57
CA LEU A 14 3.29 -5.35 -7.91
C LEU A 14 2.17 -4.29 -7.86
N ASP A 15 1.24 -4.42 -6.92
CA ASP A 15 0.20 -3.43 -6.62
C ASP A 15 0.75 -2.19 -5.91
N ASP A 16 1.74 -2.32 -5.02
CA ASP A 16 2.46 -1.17 -4.47
C ASP A 16 3.15 -0.36 -5.57
N ALA A 17 3.71 -1.01 -6.60
CA ALA A 17 4.29 -0.30 -7.73
C ALA A 17 3.23 0.55 -8.45
N LEU A 18 1.99 0.04 -8.59
CA LEU A 18 0.87 0.82 -9.12
C LEU A 18 0.44 1.94 -8.17
N ALA A 19 0.49 1.73 -6.86
CA ALA A 19 0.23 2.78 -5.87
C ALA A 19 1.29 3.90 -5.93
N LEU A 20 2.57 3.55 -6.10
CA LEU A 20 3.67 4.48 -6.32
C LEU A 20 3.49 5.27 -7.62
N LEU A 21 3.04 4.62 -8.70
CA LEU A 21 2.67 5.28 -9.95
C LEU A 21 1.58 6.32 -9.70
N LEU A 22 0.47 5.94 -9.06
CA LEU A 22 -0.62 6.87 -8.77
C LEU A 22 -0.15 8.05 -7.92
N VAL A 23 0.53 7.83 -6.80
CA VAL A 23 0.94 8.96 -5.94
C VAL A 23 1.91 9.91 -6.66
N SER A 24 2.68 9.41 -7.64
CA SER A 24 3.58 10.25 -8.43
C SER A 24 2.87 11.11 -9.49
N ASP A 25 1.74 10.63 -10.01
CA ASP A 25 1.00 11.27 -11.12
C ASP A 25 -0.14 12.18 -10.64
N LEU A 26 -0.76 11.85 -9.50
CA LEU A 26 -1.94 12.56 -9.00
C LEU A 26 -1.59 13.93 -8.40
N ALA A 27 -2.00 14.99 -9.10
CA ALA A 27 -1.76 16.38 -8.70
C ALA A 27 -2.38 16.79 -7.35
N GLN A 28 -3.33 16.01 -6.83
CA GLN A 28 -3.94 16.18 -5.50
C GLN A 28 -2.95 15.87 -4.38
N LEU A 29 -1.94 15.03 -4.64
CA LEU A 29 -1.03 14.51 -3.64
C LEU A 29 0.35 15.19 -3.74
N GLN A 30 0.98 15.40 -2.60
CA GLN A 30 2.36 15.81 -2.49
C GLN A 30 3.10 14.74 -1.70
N LEU A 31 3.78 13.84 -2.41
CA LEU A 31 4.62 12.83 -1.78
C LEU A 31 5.78 13.53 -1.03
N MET A 32 5.96 13.17 0.23
CA MET A 32 6.97 13.74 1.14
C MET A 32 8.09 12.74 1.47
N GLY A 33 7.79 11.44 1.46
CA GLY A 33 8.71 10.38 1.81
C GLY A 33 8.12 8.99 1.53
N LEU A 34 9.02 8.01 1.42
CA LEU A 34 8.71 6.60 1.23
C LEU A 34 9.37 5.78 2.34
N ALA A 35 8.57 5.02 3.08
CA ALA A 35 9.04 4.08 4.11
C ALA A 35 8.80 2.66 3.62
N CYS A 36 9.82 1.80 3.71
CA CYS A 36 9.71 0.40 3.30
C CYS A 36 9.54 -0.50 4.51
N VAL A 37 8.69 -1.52 4.41
CA VAL A 37 8.47 -2.53 5.46
C VAL A 37 8.62 -3.94 4.89
N ASN A 38 8.85 -4.91 5.76
CA ASN A 38 8.74 -6.32 5.43
C ASN A 38 7.28 -6.70 5.15
N GLY A 39 7.03 -7.46 4.08
CA GLY A 39 5.69 -7.95 3.73
C GLY A 39 5.76 -8.86 2.51
N ASN A 40 5.28 -8.40 1.35
CA ASN A 40 5.30 -9.12 0.07
C ASN A 40 6.66 -9.78 -0.23
N ALA A 41 7.75 -9.10 0.14
CA ALA A 41 9.11 -9.65 0.17
C ALA A 41 9.87 -9.22 1.44
N SER A 42 11.13 -9.64 1.56
CA SER A 42 12.04 -9.19 2.63
C SER A 42 12.21 -7.66 2.60
N VAL A 43 12.51 -7.01 3.72
CA VAL A 43 12.70 -5.55 3.72
C VAL A 43 13.87 -5.10 2.83
N GLU A 44 14.86 -5.97 2.62
CA GLU A 44 15.93 -5.78 1.63
C GLU A 44 15.36 -5.65 0.22
N ASP A 45 14.47 -6.56 -0.15
CA ASP A 45 13.83 -6.59 -1.46
C ASP A 45 12.81 -5.46 -1.62
N THR A 46 11.95 -5.21 -0.63
CA THR A 46 10.94 -4.13 -0.72
C THR A 46 11.62 -2.77 -0.81
N TYR A 47 12.70 -2.53 -0.07
CA TYR A 47 13.53 -1.32 -0.20
C TYR A 47 14.19 -1.20 -1.57
N ARG A 48 14.78 -2.28 -2.09
CA ARG A 48 15.37 -2.33 -3.43
C ARG A 48 14.33 -2.04 -4.52
N ASN A 49 13.17 -2.67 -4.43
CA ASN A 49 12.04 -2.49 -5.35
C ASN A 49 11.52 -1.05 -5.29
N THR A 50 11.28 -0.51 -4.09
CA THR A 50 10.81 0.87 -3.91
C THR A 50 11.76 1.87 -4.57
N ARG A 51 13.08 1.73 -4.37
CA ARG A 51 14.07 2.62 -5.00
C ARG A 51 14.10 2.50 -6.52
N PHE A 52 13.93 1.29 -7.03
CA PHE A 52 13.86 1.07 -8.47
C PHE A 52 12.63 1.76 -9.08
N ILE A 53 11.45 1.55 -8.50
CA ILE A 53 10.22 2.19 -8.96
C ILE A 53 10.32 3.72 -8.80
N ALA A 54 10.86 4.21 -7.69
CA ALA A 54 11.10 5.64 -7.48
C ALA A 54 12.02 6.23 -8.56
N LYS A 55 13.06 5.49 -8.98
CA LYS A 55 13.95 5.90 -10.07
C LYS A 55 13.20 5.97 -11.41
N LEU A 56 12.40 4.96 -11.74
CA LEU A 56 11.58 4.93 -12.97
C LEU A 56 10.58 6.08 -13.02
N LEU A 57 9.94 6.40 -11.89
CA LEU A 57 8.94 7.45 -11.76
C LEU A 57 9.52 8.84 -11.49
N ASN A 58 10.85 8.98 -11.52
CA ASN A 58 11.56 10.22 -11.21
C ASN A 58 11.21 10.84 -9.84
N ILE A 59 10.83 10.01 -8.86
CA ILE A 59 10.51 10.42 -7.49
C ILE A 59 11.80 10.85 -6.77
N LYS A 60 11.77 12.03 -6.14
CA LYS A 60 12.95 12.65 -5.49
C LYS A 60 12.87 12.73 -3.96
N VAL A 61 11.82 12.20 -3.36
CA VAL A 61 11.70 12.17 -1.90
C VAL A 61 12.63 11.11 -1.28
N PRO A 62 12.93 11.19 0.03
CA PRO A 62 13.67 10.15 0.72
C PRO A 62 12.96 8.79 0.62
N VAL A 63 13.73 7.75 0.30
CA VAL A 63 13.30 6.34 0.41
C VAL A 63 14.05 5.72 1.57
N SER A 64 13.32 5.24 2.56
CA SER A 64 13.85 4.84 3.87
C SER A 64 13.55 3.37 4.15
N LYS A 65 14.52 2.65 4.70
CA LYS A 65 14.34 1.26 5.12
C LYS A 65 13.75 1.21 6.53
N GLY A 66 12.65 0.47 6.71
CA GLY A 66 11.94 0.32 7.98
C GLY A 66 12.11 -1.06 8.61
N ALA A 67 11.04 -1.55 9.23
CA ALA A 67 11.04 -2.78 10.01
C ALA A 67 11.28 -4.03 9.13
N ALA A 68 12.30 -4.81 9.52
CA ALA A 68 12.64 -6.07 8.87
C ALA A 68 11.80 -7.26 9.35
N TYR A 69 11.13 -7.12 10.49
CA TYR A 69 10.37 -8.18 11.14
C TYR A 69 9.05 -7.61 11.65
N PRO A 70 7.96 -8.38 11.64
CA PRO A 70 6.75 -8.02 12.37
C PRO A 70 7.01 -7.98 13.89
N MET A 71 6.12 -7.35 14.65
CA MET A 71 6.31 -7.15 16.09
C MET A 71 6.48 -8.45 16.88
N ILE A 72 5.64 -9.46 16.59
CA ILE A 72 5.62 -10.75 17.29
C ILE A 72 5.53 -11.94 16.31
N ASN A 73 4.92 -11.72 15.15
CA ASN A 73 4.57 -12.80 14.23
C ASN A 73 5.81 -13.43 13.55
N LYS A 74 5.61 -14.56 12.87
CA LYS A 74 6.62 -15.06 11.93
C LYS A 74 6.60 -14.21 10.66
N ILE A 75 7.76 -14.09 10.00
CA ILE A 75 7.83 -13.49 8.67
C ILE A 75 6.97 -14.31 7.71
N LEU A 76 6.18 -13.60 6.92
CA LEU A 76 5.38 -14.10 5.81
C LEU A 76 5.73 -13.28 4.57
N HIS A 77 5.78 -13.94 3.41
CA HIS A 77 6.00 -13.33 2.08
C HIS A 77 4.98 -13.87 1.09
N ALA A 78 4.67 -13.10 0.04
CA ALA A 78 3.65 -13.41 -0.96
C ALA A 78 4.27 -13.70 -2.34
N LYS A 79 5.20 -14.66 -2.40
CA LYS A 79 5.94 -15.00 -3.63
C LYS A 79 5.04 -15.56 -4.72
N GLU A 80 3.94 -16.20 -4.34
CA GLU A 80 2.93 -16.78 -5.23
C GLU A 80 2.18 -15.71 -6.03
N ALA A 81 2.13 -14.48 -5.49
CA ALA A 81 1.46 -13.33 -6.09
C ALA A 81 2.47 -12.37 -6.75
N HIS A 82 3.59 -12.09 -6.08
CA HIS A 82 4.55 -11.05 -6.48
C HIS A 82 5.88 -11.57 -7.04
N GLY A 83 6.05 -12.89 -7.16
CA GLY A 83 7.30 -13.50 -7.60
C GLY A 83 8.38 -13.50 -6.51
N SER A 84 9.51 -14.15 -6.79
CA SER A 84 10.56 -14.44 -5.79
C SER A 84 11.16 -13.20 -5.13
N PHE A 85 11.17 -12.07 -5.83
CA PHE A 85 11.80 -10.81 -5.41
C PHE A 85 10.80 -9.65 -5.29
N GLY A 86 9.49 -9.90 -5.38
CA GLY A 86 8.42 -8.90 -5.23
C GLY A 86 8.01 -8.13 -6.50
N LEU A 87 8.78 -8.20 -7.59
CA LEU A 87 8.46 -7.53 -8.88
C LEU A 87 8.29 -8.53 -10.03
N GLY A 88 7.56 -9.61 -9.77
CA GLY A 88 7.32 -10.68 -10.72
C GLY A 88 8.62 -11.38 -11.12
N ASN A 89 8.91 -11.40 -12.42
CA ASN A 89 10.15 -11.97 -12.97
C ASN A 89 11.33 -10.99 -12.96
N LEU A 90 11.10 -9.72 -12.62
CA LEU A 90 12.13 -8.70 -12.70
C LEU A 90 13.03 -8.76 -11.46
N LYS A 91 14.27 -9.22 -11.67
CA LYS A 91 15.35 -9.06 -10.68
C LYS A 91 16.07 -7.75 -10.96
N VAL A 92 15.88 -6.77 -10.08
CA VAL A 92 16.54 -5.47 -10.19
C VAL A 92 17.85 -5.50 -9.43
N GLU A 93 18.92 -4.99 -10.05
CA GLU A 93 20.15 -4.64 -9.36
C GLU A 93 20.19 -3.14 -9.08
N MET A 94 20.45 -2.77 -7.83
CA MET A 94 20.54 -1.39 -7.38
C MET A 94 21.82 -1.21 -6.57
N ASP A 95 22.55 -0.12 -6.82
CA ASP A 95 23.72 0.21 -6.01
C ASP A 95 23.32 0.39 -4.55
N ALA A 96 24.19 -0.08 -3.65
CA ALA A 96 24.03 0.13 -2.23
C ALA A 96 23.97 1.64 -1.92
N GLU A 97 22.96 2.05 -1.16
CA GLU A 97 22.85 3.43 -0.69
C GLU A 97 23.82 3.64 0.46
N LYS A 98 24.75 4.60 0.32
CA LYS A 98 25.80 4.85 1.31
C LYS A 98 25.25 5.37 2.65
N HIS A 99 24.13 6.07 2.61
CA HIS A 99 23.48 6.67 3.77
C HIS A 99 21.99 6.38 3.73
N ILE A 100 21.58 5.28 4.37
CA ILE A 100 20.18 4.94 4.54
C ILE A 100 19.64 5.75 5.73
N LEU A 101 18.68 6.63 5.48
CA LEU A 101 17.87 7.19 6.55
C LEU A 101 16.89 6.11 7.03
N PRO A 102 16.91 5.69 8.31
CA PRO A 102 15.91 4.74 8.80
C PRO A 102 14.50 5.32 8.73
N ALA A 103 13.50 4.50 8.43
CA ALA A 103 12.12 4.96 8.29
C ALA A 103 11.61 5.69 9.55
N SER A 104 12.00 5.23 10.75
CA SER A 104 11.68 5.91 12.01
C SER A 104 12.21 7.35 12.06
N GLN A 105 13.46 7.58 11.64
CA GLN A 105 14.05 8.91 11.60
C GLN A 105 13.42 9.78 10.51
N MET A 106 13.06 9.20 9.37
CA MET A 106 12.32 9.91 8.32
C MET A 106 10.95 10.38 8.83
N TYR A 107 10.18 9.50 9.49
CA TYR A 107 8.90 9.85 10.09
C TYR A 107 9.03 10.98 11.10
N ILE A 108 9.97 10.86 12.05
CA ILE A 108 10.22 11.91 13.06
C ILE A 108 10.55 13.23 12.36
N LYS A 109 11.50 13.22 11.42
CA LYS A 109 11.92 14.43 10.69
C LYS A 109 10.73 15.08 9.98
N LEU A 110 10.01 14.34 9.14
CA LEU A 110 8.91 14.89 8.34
C LEU A 110 7.74 15.37 9.20
N LEU A 111 7.35 14.63 10.25
CA LEU A 111 6.24 15.01 11.13
C LEU A 111 6.58 16.20 12.05
N THR A 112 7.86 16.42 12.34
CA THR A 112 8.29 17.53 13.19
C THR A 112 8.53 18.81 12.39
N GLU A 113 9.09 18.70 11.18
CA GLU A 113 9.45 19.84 10.33
C GLU A 113 8.26 20.41 9.54
N THR A 114 7.15 19.67 9.42
CA THR A 114 5.95 20.15 8.72
C THR A 114 5.01 20.93 9.65
N THR A 115 4.45 22.01 9.10
CA THR A 115 3.49 22.86 9.80
C THR A 115 2.07 22.29 9.76
N GLU A 116 1.73 21.57 8.68
CA GLU A 116 0.43 20.94 8.49
C GLU A 116 0.49 19.43 8.77
N PRO A 117 -0.55 18.83 9.38
CA PRO A 117 -0.60 17.39 9.60
C PRO A 117 -0.52 16.59 8.29
N ILE A 118 0.29 15.53 8.29
CA ILE A 118 0.55 14.67 7.12
C ILE A 118 -0.44 13.49 7.10
N THR A 119 -0.93 13.10 5.92
CA THR A 119 -1.66 11.84 5.74
C THR A 119 -0.66 10.71 5.46
N ILE A 120 -0.78 9.59 6.17
CA ILE A 120 0.04 8.40 5.89
C ILE A 120 -0.82 7.44 5.06
N ILE A 121 -0.28 6.94 3.96
CA ILE A 121 -0.89 5.87 3.16
C ILE A 121 -0.04 4.62 3.34
N ALA A 122 -0.57 3.59 3.99
CA ALA A 122 0.17 2.36 4.28
C ALA A 122 -0.42 1.19 3.48
N THR A 123 0.41 0.50 2.71
CA THR A 123 0.01 -0.56 1.79
C THR A 123 0.65 -1.91 2.10
N GLY A 124 1.50 -1.96 3.13
CA GLY A 124 2.02 -3.20 3.72
C GLY A 124 1.58 -3.42 5.16
N PRO A 125 2.16 -4.41 5.87
CA PRO A 125 1.97 -4.59 7.31
C PRO A 125 2.30 -3.32 8.10
N LEU A 126 1.46 -2.96 9.07
CA LEU A 126 1.54 -1.65 9.75
C LEU A 126 2.66 -1.52 10.80
N THR A 127 3.69 -2.36 10.73
CA THR A 127 4.76 -2.49 11.74
C THR A 127 5.51 -1.18 11.96
N ASN A 128 5.87 -0.48 10.87
CA ASN A 128 6.51 0.84 10.96
C ASN A 128 5.65 1.84 11.75
N LEU A 129 4.35 1.87 11.46
CA LEU A 129 3.41 2.79 12.12
C LEU A 129 3.17 2.43 13.58
N ALA A 130 3.07 1.14 13.90
CA ALA A 130 2.95 0.70 15.29
C ALA A 130 4.18 1.11 16.10
N HIS A 131 5.39 0.92 15.57
CA HIS A 131 6.61 1.39 16.21
C HIS A 131 6.62 2.92 16.40
N LEU A 132 6.22 3.68 15.38
CA LEU A 132 6.11 5.14 15.49
C LEU A 132 5.13 5.55 16.60
N ILE A 133 3.94 4.96 16.63
CA ILE A 133 2.85 5.29 17.56
C ILE A 133 3.22 4.93 19.01
N VAL A 134 3.94 3.84 19.22
CA VAL A 134 4.37 3.37 20.55
C VAL A 134 5.55 4.20 21.07
N ASN A 135 6.54 4.45 20.22
CA ASN A 135 7.77 5.11 20.64
C ASN A 135 7.68 6.64 20.64
N HIS A 136 6.82 7.21 19.80
CA HIS A 136 6.65 8.65 19.61
C HIS A 136 5.17 9.07 19.66
N PRO A 137 4.45 8.79 20.77
CA PRO A 137 3.04 9.14 20.88
C PRO A 137 2.76 10.65 20.77
N GLU A 138 3.76 11.51 21.05
CA GLU A 138 3.71 12.95 20.87
C GLU A 138 3.54 13.39 19.40
N LEU A 139 3.89 12.52 18.45
CA LEU A 139 3.76 12.80 17.02
C LEU A 139 2.38 12.46 16.44
N LYS A 140 1.50 11.77 17.19
CA LYS A 140 0.15 11.42 16.71
C LYS A 140 -0.66 12.63 16.21
N PRO A 141 -0.67 13.79 16.90
CA PRO A 141 -1.41 14.98 16.41
C PRO A 141 -0.86 15.56 15.11
N LYS A 142 0.35 15.17 14.68
CA LYS A 142 0.95 15.54 13.39
C LYS A 142 0.50 14.64 12.24
N ILE A 143 -0.22 13.56 12.54
CA ILE A 143 -0.77 12.64 11.55
C ILE A 143 -2.25 12.99 11.36
N LYS A 144 -2.59 13.49 10.17
CA LYS A 144 -3.98 13.85 9.82
C LYS A 144 -4.89 12.63 9.82
N MET A 145 -4.42 11.56 9.17
CA MET A 145 -5.13 10.31 8.97
C MET A 145 -4.15 9.22 8.53
N ILE A 146 -4.46 7.97 8.80
CA ILE A 146 -3.82 6.80 8.18
C ILE A 146 -4.84 6.15 7.23
N SER A 147 -4.56 6.19 5.93
CA SER A 147 -5.26 5.40 4.92
C SER A 147 -4.50 4.10 4.74
N PHE A 148 -5.06 2.95 5.12
CA PHE A 148 -4.35 1.68 5.00
C PHE A 148 -5.07 0.69 4.09
N MET A 149 -4.30 0.00 3.26
CA MET A 149 -4.75 -1.21 2.58
C MET A 149 -4.44 -2.40 3.50
N GLY A 150 -5.50 -3.08 3.92
CA GLY A 150 -5.36 -4.25 4.77
C GLY A 150 -6.66 -4.59 5.50
N GLY A 151 -6.78 -5.83 5.93
CA GLY A 151 -7.98 -6.37 6.54
C GLY A 151 -9.11 -6.61 5.55
N SER A 152 -10.21 -7.10 6.08
CA SER A 152 -11.45 -7.40 5.36
C SER A 152 -12.62 -7.51 6.33
N THR A 153 -13.78 -6.97 5.96
CA THR A 153 -15.02 -7.19 6.71
C THR A 153 -15.81 -8.40 6.20
N THR A 154 -15.26 -9.16 5.25
CA THR A 154 -15.95 -10.29 4.60
C THR A 154 -15.15 -11.60 4.70
N GLN A 155 -14.02 -11.69 4.01
CA GLN A 155 -13.21 -12.89 3.86
C GLN A 155 -11.71 -12.58 3.86
N GLY A 156 -10.88 -13.59 4.15
CA GLY A 156 -9.43 -13.50 3.96
C GLY A 156 -8.94 -13.87 2.56
N ASN A 157 -7.64 -13.69 2.34
CA ASN A 157 -6.93 -14.09 1.12
C ASN A 157 -5.68 -14.95 1.41
N VAL A 158 -5.10 -14.86 2.62
CA VAL A 158 -4.00 -15.73 3.06
C VAL A 158 -4.49 -16.88 3.96
N THR A 159 -5.51 -16.61 4.77
CA THR A 159 -6.32 -17.64 5.42
C THR A 159 -7.78 -17.43 5.01
N PRO A 160 -8.71 -18.34 5.34
CA PRO A 160 -10.14 -18.10 5.11
C PRO A 160 -10.66 -16.81 5.78
N TYR A 161 -10.00 -16.35 6.85
CA TYR A 161 -10.47 -15.25 7.71
C TYR A 161 -9.62 -13.97 7.59
N ALA A 162 -8.34 -14.08 7.28
CA ALA A 162 -7.39 -12.97 7.38
C ALA A 162 -6.87 -12.53 6.01
N GLU A 163 -6.78 -11.21 5.85
CA GLU A 163 -6.07 -10.55 4.75
C GLU A 163 -4.57 -10.50 5.06
N PHE A 164 -3.73 -10.56 4.03
CA PHE A 164 -2.27 -10.64 4.11
C PHE A 164 -1.60 -9.60 5.02
N ASN A 165 -1.84 -8.30 4.84
CA ASN A 165 -1.22 -7.23 5.64
C ASN A 165 -1.67 -7.29 7.11
N ALA A 166 -2.98 -7.51 7.34
CA ALA A 166 -3.52 -7.70 8.69
C ALA A 166 -2.96 -8.97 9.37
N HIS A 167 -2.77 -10.05 8.61
CA HIS A 167 -2.19 -11.30 9.10
C HIS A 167 -0.66 -11.22 9.27
N GLY A 168 0.02 -10.39 8.49
CA GLY A 168 1.46 -10.20 8.53
C GLY A 168 1.92 -9.67 9.88
N ASP A 169 1.18 -8.69 10.42
CA ASP A 169 1.43 -8.16 11.77
C ASP A 169 0.13 -7.74 12.49
N PRO A 170 -0.64 -8.72 13.04
CA PRO A 170 -1.89 -8.45 13.73
C PRO A 170 -1.71 -7.55 14.95
N GLU A 171 -0.57 -7.65 15.64
CA GLU A 171 -0.26 -6.82 16.78
C GLU A 171 -0.05 -5.35 16.37
N ALA A 172 0.69 -5.11 15.29
CA ALA A 172 0.84 -3.76 14.75
C ALA A 172 -0.51 -3.15 14.33
N LEU A 173 -1.36 -3.93 13.66
CA LEU A 173 -2.71 -3.48 13.32
C LEU A 173 -3.53 -3.16 14.58
N SER A 174 -3.43 -3.97 15.64
CA SER A 174 -4.11 -3.71 16.93
C SER A 174 -3.65 -2.39 17.56
N VAL A 175 -2.36 -2.08 17.49
CA VAL A 175 -1.79 -0.81 17.97
C VAL A 175 -2.34 0.37 17.17
N VAL A 176 -2.35 0.28 15.84
CA VAL A 176 -2.86 1.36 14.98
C VAL A 176 -4.36 1.59 15.19
N LEU A 177 -5.16 0.52 15.26
CA LEU A 177 -6.60 0.59 15.51
C LEU A 177 -6.96 1.25 16.85
N LYS A 178 -6.05 1.20 17.84
CA LYS A 178 -6.21 1.81 19.18
C LYS A 178 -5.48 3.14 19.33
N SER A 179 -4.91 3.68 18.25
CA SER A 179 -3.99 4.82 18.32
C SER A 179 -4.66 6.15 18.66
N GLY A 180 -5.96 6.30 18.35
CA GLY A 180 -6.71 7.55 18.40
C GLY A 180 -6.55 8.44 17.16
N ILE A 181 -5.76 8.02 16.17
CA ILE A 181 -5.61 8.72 14.87
C ILE A 181 -6.83 8.40 14.00
N ALA A 182 -7.24 9.32 13.12
CA ALA A 182 -8.28 9.04 12.13
C ALA A 182 -7.81 7.93 11.16
N LEU A 183 -8.63 6.91 10.95
CA LEU A 183 -8.29 5.75 10.13
C LEU A 183 -9.25 5.60 8.95
N MET A 184 -8.72 5.24 7.79
CA MET A 184 -9.49 4.84 6.62
C MET A 184 -8.98 3.49 6.12
N MET A 185 -9.88 2.51 5.98
CA MET A 185 -9.56 1.13 5.64
C MET A 185 -9.99 0.80 4.21
N ALA A 186 -9.01 0.46 3.36
CA ALA A 186 -9.21 -0.14 2.05
C ALA A 186 -9.05 -1.66 2.14
N GLY A 187 -10.09 -2.35 2.63
CA GLY A 187 -10.06 -3.80 2.85
C GLY A 187 -10.43 -4.63 1.61
N LEU A 188 -10.35 -5.96 1.72
CA LEU A 188 -10.76 -6.88 0.65
C LEU A 188 -12.26 -6.82 0.34
N ASN A 189 -13.08 -6.34 1.27
CA ASN A 189 -14.52 -6.14 1.07
C ASN A 189 -14.84 -5.23 -0.13
N ILE A 190 -13.88 -4.42 -0.59
CA ILE A 190 -13.96 -3.70 -1.87
C ILE A 190 -12.85 -4.08 -2.82
N THR A 191 -11.61 -4.19 -2.33
CA THR A 191 -10.44 -4.26 -3.22
C THR A 191 -10.32 -5.60 -3.93
N ASN A 192 -10.98 -6.67 -3.45
CA ASN A 192 -11.01 -7.96 -4.12
C ASN A 192 -11.75 -7.92 -5.47
N ASP A 193 -12.70 -7.00 -5.63
CA ASP A 193 -13.46 -6.84 -6.87
C ASP A 193 -12.88 -5.76 -7.79
N LEU A 194 -11.94 -4.96 -7.28
CA LEU A 194 -11.23 -3.96 -8.05
C LEU A 194 -10.08 -4.61 -8.83
N ARG A 195 -10.39 -5.06 -10.06
CA ARG A 195 -9.48 -5.82 -10.91
C ARG A 195 -9.30 -5.17 -12.28
N ILE A 196 -8.05 -4.96 -12.69
CA ILE A 196 -7.68 -4.49 -14.03
C ILE A 196 -7.21 -5.65 -14.89
N LYS A 197 -7.80 -5.82 -16.06
CA LYS A 197 -7.33 -6.84 -17.01
C LYS A 197 -6.21 -6.27 -17.90
N PRO A 198 -5.20 -7.08 -18.29
CA PRO A 198 -4.13 -6.62 -19.18
C PRO A 198 -4.64 -5.99 -20.48
N GLU A 199 -5.76 -6.49 -21.03
CA GLU A 199 -6.35 -5.95 -22.27
C GLU A 199 -6.90 -4.52 -22.11
N ALA A 200 -7.23 -4.10 -20.88
CA ALA A 200 -7.65 -2.72 -20.63
C ALA A 200 -6.49 -1.75 -20.82
N VAL A 201 -5.26 -2.17 -20.48
CA VAL A 201 -4.06 -1.35 -20.61
C VAL A 201 -3.57 -1.32 -22.06
N THR A 202 -3.44 -2.50 -22.69
CA THR A 202 -2.89 -2.62 -24.06
C THR A 202 -3.76 -1.99 -25.14
N LYS A 203 -5.07 -1.84 -24.90
CA LYS A 203 -5.97 -1.09 -25.81
C LYS A 203 -5.69 0.41 -25.84
N MET A 204 -5.25 0.99 -24.72
CA MET A 204 -5.04 2.43 -24.60
C MET A 204 -3.59 2.84 -24.83
N VAL A 205 -2.63 2.01 -24.42
CA VAL A 205 -1.20 2.27 -24.60
C VAL A 205 -0.69 1.59 -25.87
N LYS A 206 -0.75 2.30 -27.00
CA LYS A 206 -0.18 1.85 -28.27
C LYS A 206 1.28 2.27 -28.35
N ASP A 207 2.16 1.33 -28.70
CA ASP A 207 3.62 1.55 -28.80
C ASP A 207 4.22 2.11 -27.48
N PRO A 208 4.22 1.30 -26.40
CA PRO A 208 4.65 1.75 -25.08
C PRO A 208 6.14 2.08 -25.04
N SER A 209 6.48 3.13 -24.29
CA SER A 209 7.85 3.35 -23.81
C SER A 209 8.35 2.19 -22.95
N ASP A 210 9.65 2.15 -22.66
CA ASP A 210 10.22 1.09 -21.83
C ASP A 210 9.68 1.14 -20.40
N THR A 211 9.47 2.32 -19.83
CA THR A 211 8.84 2.46 -18.51
C THR A 211 7.39 1.99 -18.53
N GLN A 212 6.63 2.29 -19.58
CA GLN A 212 5.25 1.81 -19.73
C GLN A 212 5.18 0.29 -19.88
N LYS A 213 6.10 -0.32 -20.64
CA LYS A 213 6.18 -1.79 -20.78
C LYS A 213 6.35 -2.45 -19.42
N ILE A 214 7.23 -1.93 -18.55
CA ILE A 214 7.45 -2.48 -17.21
C ILE A 214 6.14 -2.54 -16.40
N PHE A 215 5.35 -1.45 -16.39
CA PHE A 215 4.07 -1.44 -15.67
C PHE A 215 3.00 -2.32 -16.32
N ILE A 216 2.98 -2.44 -17.65
CA ILE A 216 2.12 -3.38 -18.36
C ILE A 216 2.48 -4.82 -17.98
N ASP A 217 3.77 -5.16 -17.96
CA ASP A 217 4.28 -6.48 -17.59
C ASP A 217 3.99 -6.81 -16.11
N PHE A 218 4.02 -5.80 -15.22
CA PHE A 218 3.62 -5.98 -13.82
C PHE A 218 2.14 -6.35 -13.70
N ILE A 219 1.25 -5.65 -14.43
CA ILE A 219 -0.19 -5.96 -14.45
C ILE A 219 -0.42 -7.36 -15.02
N ASP A 220 0.25 -7.71 -16.12
CA ASP A 220 0.11 -9.02 -16.75
C ASP A 220 0.61 -10.15 -15.85
N PHE A 221 1.79 -10.00 -15.25
CA PHE A 221 2.31 -10.98 -14.31
C PHE A 221 1.37 -11.13 -13.12
N TYR A 222 0.89 -10.03 -12.53
CA TYR A 222 0.06 -10.10 -11.34
C TYR A 222 -1.29 -10.78 -11.61
N ALA A 223 -1.92 -10.45 -12.75
CA ALA A 223 -3.16 -11.09 -13.22
C ALA A 223 -2.99 -12.60 -13.45
N ASN A 224 -1.81 -13.03 -13.90
CA ASN A 224 -1.49 -14.42 -14.26
C ASN A 224 -0.65 -15.15 -13.19
N SER A 225 -0.48 -14.55 -12.01
CA SER A 225 0.28 -15.13 -10.90
C SER A 225 -0.34 -16.43 -10.40
N ALA A 226 0.43 -17.26 -9.68
CA ALA A 226 -0.10 -18.51 -9.14
C ALA A 226 -1.29 -18.27 -8.21
N PHE A 227 -1.31 -17.11 -7.55
CA PHE A 227 -2.40 -16.64 -6.70
C PHE A 227 -3.69 -16.33 -7.47
N TYR A 228 -3.61 -15.55 -8.57
CA TYR A 228 -4.79 -15.04 -9.28
C TYR A 228 -5.22 -15.80 -10.53
N ARG A 229 -4.33 -16.56 -11.18
CA ARG A 229 -4.58 -17.16 -12.50
C ARG A 229 -5.83 -18.05 -12.56
N HIS A 230 -6.24 -18.63 -11.43
CA HIS A 230 -7.40 -19.51 -11.34
C HIS A 230 -8.73 -18.76 -11.40
N GLU A 231 -8.73 -17.47 -11.08
CA GLU A 231 -9.94 -16.63 -11.10
C GLU A 231 -10.21 -16.01 -12.47
N ASN A 232 -9.16 -15.74 -13.26
CA ASN A 232 -9.24 -15.07 -14.57
C ASN A 232 -9.98 -13.70 -14.52
N ARG A 233 -9.78 -12.95 -13.43
CA ARG A 233 -10.45 -11.66 -13.16
C ARG A 233 -9.57 -10.44 -13.45
N GLY A 234 -8.25 -10.62 -13.57
CA GLY A 234 -7.28 -9.54 -13.77
C GLY A 234 -6.41 -9.30 -12.53
N ALA A 235 -5.56 -8.28 -12.60
CA ALA A 235 -4.68 -7.87 -11.52
C ALA A 235 -5.44 -7.03 -10.50
N ALA A 236 -5.18 -7.23 -9.21
CA ALA A 236 -5.81 -6.46 -8.15
C ALA A 236 -5.30 -5.02 -8.07
N LEU A 237 -6.19 -4.07 -7.75
CA LEU A 237 -5.83 -2.68 -7.47
C LEU A 237 -5.89 -2.38 -5.96
N HIS A 238 -5.42 -3.32 -5.12
CA HIS A 238 -5.46 -3.23 -3.65
C HIS A 238 -4.89 -1.90 -3.15
N ASP A 239 -3.60 -1.69 -3.34
CA ASP A 239 -2.86 -0.56 -2.76
C ASP A 239 -3.21 0.78 -3.44
N SER A 240 -3.45 0.71 -4.75
CA SER A 240 -3.94 1.83 -5.55
C SER A 240 -5.27 2.39 -5.00
N THR A 241 -6.09 1.54 -4.37
CA THR A 241 -7.35 1.97 -3.75
C THR A 241 -7.10 2.88 -2.54
N ALA A 242 -6.14 2.55 -1.68
CA ALA A 242 -5.80 3.38 -0.53
C ALA A 242 -5.25 4.76 -0.93
N VAL A 243 -4.52 4.84 -2.04
CA VAL A 243 -4.06 6.11 -2.64
C VAL A 243 -5.21 6.90 -3.25
N ALA A 244 -6.01 6.25 -4.11
CA ALA A 244 -7.12 6.90 -4.81
C ALA A 244 -8.17 7.45 -3.83
N ALA A 245 -8.46 6.76 -2.73
CA ALA A 245 -9.42 7.20 -1.73
C ALA A 245 -8.98 8.46 -0.95
N VAL A 246 -7.67 8.75 -0.89
CA VAL A 246 -7.14 10.01 -0.35
C VAL A 246 -7.21 11.13 -1.38
N ALA A 247 -6.89 10.82 -2.64
CA ALA A 247 -6.88 11.82 -3.72
C ALA A 247 -8.29 12.26 -4.15
N PHE A 248 -9.24 11.32 -4.19
CA PHE A 248 -10.61 11.53 -4.67
C PHE A 248 -11.63 10.95 -3.68
N PRO A 249 -11.69 11.47 -2.44
CA PRO A 249 -12.52 10.89 -1.40
C PRO A 249 -14.01 10.81 -1.74
N GLU A 250 -14.50 11.69 -2.62
CA GLU A 250 -15.88 11.74 -3.12
C GLU A 250 -16.24 10.63 -4.11
N ALA A 251 -15.25 9.96 -4.72
CA ALA A 251 -15.48 8.84 -5.62
C ALA A 251 -15.82 7.53 -4.87
N PHE A 252 -15.70 7.53 -3.54
CA PHE A 252 -15.83 6.36 -2.69
C PHE A 252 -17.00 6.50 -1.72
N GLU A 253 -17.83 5.46 -1.65
CA GLU A 253 -18.75 5.28 -0.53
C GLU A 253 -18.01 4.70 0.67
N LYS A 254 -18.42 5.12 1.87
CA LYS A 254 -17.70 4.83 3.12
C LYS A 254 -18.69 4.68 4.27
N SER A 255 -18.32 3.85 5.24
CA SER A 255 -19.07 3.67 6.47
C SER A 255 -18.16 3.75 7.68
N MET A 256 -18.59 4.42 8.74
CA MET A 256 -17.87 4.42 10.01
C MET A 256 -18.19 3.13 10.76
N LYS A 257 -17.14 2.38 11.11
CA LYS A 257 -17.22 1.07 11.77
C LYS A 257 -16.24 0.98 12.92
N SER A 258 -16.59 0.19 13.94
CA SER A 258 -15.61 -0.30 14.90
C SER A 258 -14.96 -1.55 14.35
N ILE A 259 -13.63 -1.55 14.26
CA ILE A 259 -12.84 -2.66 13.71
C ILE A 259 -11.87 -3.16 14.78
N THR A 260 -11.92 -4.47 15.05
CA THR A 260 -10.91 -5.18 15.83
C THR A 260 -10.06 -6.06 14.92
N VAL A 261 -8.92 -6.54 15.44
CA VAL A 261 -8.11 -7.58 14.80
C VAL A 261 -7.83 -8.68 15.83
N ASP A 262 -7.95 -9.93 15.40
CA ASP A 262 -7.66 -11.09 16.23
C ASP A 262 -6.15 -11.31 16.38
N VAL A 263 -5.65 -11.15 17.61
CA VAL A 263 -4.23 -11.34 17.96
C VAL A 263 -3.98 -12.67 18.68
N SER A 264 -4.98 -13.55 18.74
CA SER A 264 -4.82 -14.88 19.32
C SER A 264 -3.86 -15.73 18.47
N LYS A 265 -3.55 -16.93 18.96
CA LYS A 265 -2.71 -17.92 18.27
C LYS A 265 -3.54 -19.07 17.69
N ASP A 266 -4.76 -18.78 17.26
CA ASP A 266 -5.67 -19.75 16.64
C ASP A 266 -5.85 -19.50 15.13
N ALA A 267 -6.79 -20.23 14.52
CA ALA A 267 -7.06 -20.17 13.08
C ALA A 267 -7.58 -18.81 12.59
N ARG A 268 -8.10 -17.96 13.48
CA ARG A 268 -8.64 -16.63 13.17
C ARG A 268 -7.63 -15.51 13.34
N ARG A 269 -6.38 -15.80 13.74
CA ARG A 269 -5.32 -14.79 13.86
C ARG A 269 -5.22 -13.90 12.61
N GLY A 270 -5.26 -12.59 12.81
CA GLY A 270 -5.25 -11.57 11.75
C GLY A 270 -6.63 -11.26 11.14
N GLU A 271 -7.70 -11.96 11.55
CA GLU A 271 -9.07 -11.63 11.12
C GLU A 271 -9.46 -10.25 11.66
N THR A 272 -9.94 -9.38 10.78
CA THR A 272 -10.55 -8.11 11.17
C THR A 272 -12.06 -8.25 11.26
N ARG A 273 -12.67 -7.78 12.35
CA ARG A 273 -14.12 -7.93 12.59
C ARG A 273 -14.78 -6.59 12.85
N GLU A 274 -16.01 -6.43 12.35
CA GLU A 274 -16.89 -5.30 12.69
C GLU A 274 -17.49 -5.51 14.08
N GLU A 275 -16.68 -5.32 15.12
CA GLU A 275 -17.08 -5.51 16.52
C GLU A 275 -16.44 -4.47 17.43
N GLY A 276 -17.04 -4.28 18.61
CA GLY A 276 -16.61 -3.30 19.61
C GLY A 276 -17.28 -1.92 19.46
N ASP A 277 -17.05 -1.07 20.45
CA ASP A 277 -17.72 0.24 20.58
C ASP A 277 -16.74 1.42 20.61
N SER A 278 -15.43 1.18 20.41
CA SER A 278 -14.39 2.11 20.89
C SER A 278 -13.49 2.76 19.84
N ASN A 279 -13.47 2.30 18.59
CA ASN A 279 -12.77 3.00 17.51
C ASN A 279 -13.70 3.35 16.35
N ASN A 280 -13.27 4.33 15.57
CA ASN A 280 -14.02 4.88 14.45
C ASN A 280 -13.14 4.80 13.20
N VAL A 281 -13.28 3.71 12.47
CA VAL A 281 -12.57 3.48 11.20
C VAL A 281 -13.52 3.76 10.05
N LEU A 282 -13.08 4.60 9.11
CA LEU A 282 -13.79 4.87 7.87
C LEU A 282 -13.51 3.72 6.88
N VAL A 283 -14.38 2.72 6.86
CA VAL A 283 -14.25 1.56 5.96
C VAL A 283 -14.82 1.92 4.59
N LEU A 284 -14.02 1.75 3.54
CA LEU A 284 -14.48 1.94 2.17
C LEU A 284 -15.45 0.80 1.80
N THR A 285 -16.60 1.15 1.24
CA THR A 285 -17.68 0.17 0.94
C THR A 285 -17.99 0.03 -0.54
N SER A 286 -17.70 1.05 -1.36
CA SER A 286 -17.90 0.98 -2.82
C SER A 286 -17.10 2.04 -3.56
N VAL A 287 -16.75 1.74 -4.81
CA VAL A 287 -16.20 2.65 -5.82
C VAL A 287 -16.47 2.09 -7.21
N ASP A 288 -16.62 2.94 -8.21
CA ASP A 288 -16.74 2.47 -9.60
C ASP A 288 -15.42 1.88 -10.09
N LEU A 289 -15.44 0.60 -10.48
CA LEU A 289 -14.29 -0.07 -11.10
C LEU A 289 -13.76 0.67 -12.33
N LYS A 290 -14.65 1.24 -13.16
CA LYS A 290 -14.23 2.00 -14.35
C LYS A 290 -13.43 3.23 -13.96
N PHE A 291 -13.76 3.88 -12.85
CA PHE A 291 -12.99 5.01 -12.32
C PHE A 291 -11.59 4.54 -11.94
N MET A 292 -11.47 3.46 -11.16
CA MET A 292 -10.17 2.92 -10.75
C MET A 292 -9.30 2.49 -11.94
N VAL A 293 -9.88 1.73 -12.89
CA VAL A 293 -9.16 1.30 -14.11
C VAL A 293 -8.72 2.50 -14.94
N LYS A 294 -9.62 3.48 -15.15
CA LYS A 294 -9.29 4.69 -15.91
C LYS A 294 -8.13 5.44 -15.25
N LEU A 295 -8.18 5.64 -13.94
CA LEU A 295 -7.14 6.32 -13.18
C LEU A 295 -5.78 5.64 -13.37
N THR A 296 -5.71 4.32 -13.18
CA THR A 296 -4.46 3.56 -13.36
C THR A 296 -3.92 3.64 -14.78
N VAL A 297 -4.76 3.44 -15.80
CA VAL A 297 -4.27 3.45 -17.19
C VAL A 297 -3.88 4.86 -17.65
N GLU A 298 -4.58 5.91 -17.22
CA GLU A 298 -4.18 7.29 -17.50
C GLU A 298 -2.81 7.61 -16.89
N SER A 299 -2.53 7.17 -15.65
CA SER A 299 -1.22 7.34 -15.04
C SER A 299 -0.12 6.56 -15.78
N ILE A 300 -0.39 5.34 -16.24
CA ILE A 300 0.56 4.61 -17.12
C ILE A 300 0.80 5.40 -18.41
N HIS A 301 -0.26 5.94 -19.02
CA HIS A 301 -0.15 6.72 -20.25
C HIS A 301 0.69 7.99 -20.06
N HIS A 302 0.65 8.63 -18.89
CA HIS A 302 1.42 9.83 -18.58
C HIS A 302 2.93 9.62 -18.43
N LEU A 303 3.39 8.39 -18.18
CA LEU A 303 4.83 8.06 -18.09
C LEU A 303 5.63 8.44 -19.34
N ARG A 304 4.99 8.48 -20.52
CA ARG A 304 5.65 8.93 -21.76
C ARG A 304 6.06 10.41 -21.72
N ARG A 305 5.46 11.22 -20.85
CA ARG A 305 5.77 12.67 -20.74
C ARG A 305 6.99 12.95 -19.87
N THR A 306 7.51 11.94 -19.16
CA THR A 306 8.62 12.06 -18.21
C THR A 306 9.94 11.49 -18.74
N GLU A 307 9.92 10.89 -19.93
CA GLU A 307 11.11 10.45 -20.70
C GLU A 307 11.60 11.56 -21.64
#